data_AF-A0A9C8AKF2-F1
#
_entry.id   AF-A0A9C8AKF2-F1
#
_cell.length_a   1.000
_cell.length_b   1.000
_cell.length_c   1.000
_cell.angle_alpha   90.00
_cell.angle_beta   90.00
_cell.angle_gamma   90.00
#
_symmetry.space_group_name_H-M   'P 1'
#
loop_
_entity.id
_entity.type
_entity.pdbx_description
1 polymer ?
#
loop_
_entity_poly.entity_id
_entity_poly.type
_entity_poly.pdbx_seq_one_letter_code
_entity_poly.pdbx_strand_id
1 'polypeptide(L)'
;QIVGREPDHLDCHHFAHLHPHFFSVYLDVAEETGLPIRWPFPAPEEVERLLATTPLKGLSSEQARKLMETDYQLLGSRPIPKPDRFIGSFFGEDALGLEHLLGILESIGEGVTELLTHPGFVDEELLASSGYARPREKELELLCHPQVKERVKERGIELVTFNILSSRRA
;
A
#
# COMPACT_ATOMS: atom_id res chain seq x y z
N GLN A 1 4.07 -10.73 -23.08
CA GLN A 1 4.06 -9.34 -22.59
C GLN A 1 2.68 -8.74 -22.83
N ILE A 2 2.00 -8.25 -21.78
CA ILE A 2 0.63 -7.69 -21.87
C ILE A 2 0.65 -6.18 -22.12
N VAL A 3 1.62 -5.45 -21.56
CA VAL A 3 1.71 -3.97 -21.63
C VAL A 3 3.05 -3.44 -22.16
N GLY A 4 3.92 -4.30 -22.71
CA GLY A 4 5.20 -3.90 -23.33
C GLY A 4 6.31 -3.47 -22.36
N ARG A 5 6.13 -3.70 -21.05
CA ARG A 5 7.13 -3.47 -19.99
C ARG A 5 7.05 -4.58 -18.95
N GLU A 6 8.16 -4.85 -18.29
CA GLU A 6 8.21 -5.71 -17.11
C GLU A 6 7.68 -4.95 -15.88
N PRO A 7 7.03 -5.63 -14.92
CA PRO A 7 6.67 -5.03 -13.64
C PRO A 7 7.92 -4.65 -12.84
N ASP A 8 7.82 -3.62 -12.01
CA ASP A 8 8.90 -3.16 -11.12
C ASP A 8 8.71 -3.59 -9.65
N HIS A 9 7.54 -4.16 -9.32
CA HIS A 9 7.22 -4.75 -8.03
C HIS A 9 6.02 -5.69 -8.14
N LEU A 10 5.72 -6.38 -7.03
CA LEU A 10 4.50 -7.13 -6.82
C LEU A 10 3.67 -6.47 -5.71
N ASP A 11 2.35 -6.52 -5.85
CA ASP A 11 1.39 -6.26 -4.79
C ASP A 11 0.21 -7.24 -4.87
N CYS A 12 -0.77 -7.09 -3.99
CA CYS A 12 -2.00 -7.89 -4.07
C CYS A 12 -3.22 -7.06 -3.70
N HIS A 13 -4.34 -7.35 -4.36
CA HIS A 13 -5.61 -6.72 -4.09
C HIS A 13 -6.23 -7.24 -2.78
N HIS A 14 -6.98 -6.38 -2.09
CA HIS A 14 -7.78 -6.74 -0.91
C HIS A 14 -7.01 -7.44 0.22
N PHE A 15 -5.72 -7.14 0.38
CA PHE A 15 -4.89 -7.75 1.42
C PHE A 15 -4.88 -9.29 1.35
N ALA A 16 -4.95 -9.86 0.13
CA ALA A 16 -4.99 -11.32 -0.08
C ALA A 16 -3.78 -12.08 0.53
N HIS A 17 -2.68 -11.38 0.80
CA HIS A 17 -1.54 -11.91 1.56
C HIS A 17 -1.93 -12.46 2.94
N LEU A 18 -2.98 -11.97 3.60
CA LEU A 18 -3.41 -12.52 4.89
C LEU A 18 -3.92 -13.98 4.80
N HIS A 19 -3.98 -14.57 3.60
CA HIS A 19 -4.12 -16.00 3.42
C HIS A 19 -2.71 -16.65 3.32
N PRO A 20 -2.23 -17.40 4.33
CA PRO A 20 -0.81 -17.80 4.40
C PRO A 20 -0.31 -18.62 3.20
N HIS A 21 -1.15 -19.49 2.64
CA HIS A 21 -0.78 -20.26 1.44
C HIS A 21 -0.62 -19.37 0.20
N PHE A 22 -1.41 -18.31 0.08
CA PHE A 22 -1.25 -17.34 -1.00
C PHE A 22 0.02 -16.53 -0.79
N PHE A 23 0.29 -16.08 0.44
CA PHE A 23 1.49 -15.31 0.73
C PHE A 23 2.78 -16.11 0.51
N SER A 24 2.81 -17.40 0.86
CA SER A 24 3.94 -18.27 0.53
C SER A 24 4.25 -18.25 -0.97
N VAL A 25 3.23 -18.46 -1.83
CA VAL A 25 3.40 -18.42 -3.29
C VAL A 25 3.82 -17.03 -3.77
N TYR A 26 3.23 -15.97 -3.19
CA TYR A 26 3.60 -14.59 -3.50
C TYR A 26 5.09 -14.31 -3.22
N LEU A 27 5.62 -14.79 -2.09
CA LEU A 27 7.04 -14.68 -1.75
C LEU A 27 7.93 -15.52 -2.69
N ASP A 28 7.48 -16.72 -3.06
CA ASP A 28 8.19 -17.57 -4.03
C ASP A 28 8.32 -16.86 -5.39
N VAL A 29 7.24 -16.26 -5.89
CA VAL A 29 7.25 -15.47 -7.13
C VAL A 29 8.16 -14.24 -7.01
N ALA A 30 8.16 -13.56 -5.87
CA ALA A 30 9.05 -12.41 -5.64
C ALA A 30 10.53 -12.79 -5.73
N GLU A 31 10.91 -13.94 -5.17
CA GLU A 31 12.29 -14.45 -5.27
C GLU A 31 12.65 -14.91 -6.68
N GLU A 32 11.76 -15.65 -7.34
CA GLU A 32 11.99 -16.13 -8.71
C GLU A 32 12.19 -14.98 -9.71
N THR A 33 11.47 -13.88 -9.50
CA THR A 33 11.50 -12.71 -10.39
C THR A 33 12.51 -11.65 -9.95
N GLY A 34 12.99 -11.73 -8.70
CA GLY A 34 13.83 -10.70 -8.06
C GLY A 34 13.13 -9.36 -7.90
N LEU A 35 11.79 -9.34 -7.88
CA LEU A 35 11.01 -8.10 -7.77
C LEU A 35 10.79 -7.72 -6.31
N PRO A 36 10.87 -6.41 -5.98
CA PRO A 36 10.37 -5.90 -4.72
C PRO A 36 8.90 -6.24 -4.50
N ILE A 37 8.50 -6.32 -3.24
CA ILE A 37 7.08 -6.47 -2.85
C ILE A 37 6.60 -5.20 -2.15
N ARG A 38 5.30 -4.87 -2.32
CA ARG A 38 4.59 -4.05 -1.34
C ARG A 38 4.76 -4.68 0.04
N TRP A 39 4.98 -3.84 1.04
CA TRP A 39 5.03 -4.26 2.44
C TRP A 39 3.70 -3.97 3.10
N PRO A 40 2.72 -4.88 3.12
CA PRO A 40 1.35 -4.50 3.46
C PRO A 40 1.10 -4.44 4.97
N PHE A 41 2.15 -4.46 5.81
CA PHE A 41 2.02 -4.43 7.26
C PHE A 41 2.04 -2.97 7.73
N PRO A 42 0.86 -2.42 8.08
CA PRO A 42 0.80 -1.09 8.65
C PRO A 42 1.39 -1.10 10.06
N ALA A 43 1.63 0.08 10.63
CA ALA A 43 2.03 0.17 12.02
C ALA A 43 0.96 -0.47 12.94
N PRO A 44 1.31 -1.06 14.10
CA PRO A 44 0.34 -1.71 14.99
C PRO A 44 -0.88 -0.85 15.35
N GLU A 45 -0.69 0.45 15.49
CA GLU A 45 -1.73 1.45 15.75
C GLU A 45 -2.71 1.67 14.58
N GLU A 46 -2.30 1.35 13.36
CA GLU A 46 -3.09 1.49 12.14
C GLU A 46 -3.86 0.20 11.79
N VAL A 47 -3.45 -0.96 12.34
CA VAL A 47 -4.08 -2.26 12.09
C VAL A 47 -5.58 -2.23 12.36
N GLU A 48 -6.01 -1.72 13.52
CA GLU A 48 -7.43 -1.66 13.89
C GLU A 48 -8.25 -0.84 12.89
N ARG A 49 -7.71 0.30 12.43
CA ARG A 49 -8.37 1.16 11.46
C ARG A 49 -8.50 0.48 10.11
N LEU A 50 -7.43 -0.19 9.65
CA LEU A 50 -7.43 -0.93 8.39
C LEU A 50 -8.39 -2.13 8.41
N LEU A 51 -8.49 -2.84 9.53
CA LEU A 51 -9.45 -3.95 9.67
C LEU A 51 -10.90 -3.48 9.65
N ALA A 52 -11.18 -2.26 10.13
CA ALA A 52 -12.51 -1.68 10.08
C ALA A 52 -12.94 -1.27 8.65
N THR A 53 -11.98 -0.98 7.77
CA THR A 53 -12.25 -0.43 6.42
C THR A 53 -12.04 -1.43 5.29
N THR A 54 -11.26 -2.49 5.51
CA THR A 54 -10.96 -3.50 4.49
C THR A 54 -12.05 -4.56 4.35
N PRO A 55 -12.12 -5.24 3.19
CA PRO A 55 -13.01 -6.38 2.98
C PRO A 55 -12.63 -7.65 3.77
N LEU A 56 -11.78 -7.54 4.80
CA LEU A 56 -11.52 -8.59 5.81
C LEU A 56 -12.74 -8.81 6.73
N LYS A 57 -13.96 -8.63 6.20
CA LYS A 57 -15.23 -8.84 6.86
C LYS A 57 -15.23 -10.21 7.53
N GLY A 58 -15.22 -10.20 8.85
CA GLY A 58 -15.37 -11.40 9.68
C GLY A 58 -14.12 -11.83 10.45
N LEU A 59 -12.96 -11.18 10.25
CA LEU A 59 -11.80 -11.40 11.13
C LEU A 59 -11.86 -10.45 12.32
N SER A 60 -11.64 -10.99 13.52
CA SER A 60 -11.32 -10.17 14.69
C SER A 60 -9.91 -9.61 14.57
N SER A 61 -9.64 -8.54 15.30
CA SER A 61 -8.31 -7.92 15.34
C SER A 61 -7.24 -8.86 15.91
N GLU A 62 -7.61 -9.84 16.73
CA GLU A 62 -6.71 -10.89 17.19
C GLU A 62 -6.37 -11.86 16.05
N GLN A 63 -7.36 -12.28 15.26
CA GLN A 63 -7.14 -13.18 14.12
C GLN A 63 -6.26 -12.52 13.06
N ALA A 64 -6.53 -11.25 12.74
CA ALA A 64 -5.72 -10.50 11.79
C ALA A 64 -4.26 -10.36 12.26
N ARG A 65 -4.03 -10.04 13.54
CA ARG A 65 -2.67 -9.99 14.11
C ARG A 65 -1.95 -11.33 13.97
N LYS A 66 -2.62 -12.44 14.26
CA LYS A 66 -2.04 -13.78 14.14
C LYS A 66 -1.69 -14.15 12.70
N LEU A 67 -2.52 -13.74 11.74
CA LEU A 67 -2.22 -13.92 10.31
C LEU A 67 -1.01 -13.07 9.90
N MET A 68 -0.95 -11.81 10.33
CA MET A 68 0.22 -10.96 10.10
C MET A 68 1.49 -11.58 10.71
N GLU A 69 1.45 -12.07 11.95
CA GLU A 69 2.58 -12.78 12.57
C GLU A 69 3.01 -14.00 11.75
N THR A 70 2.06 -14.74 11.20
CA THR A 70 2.34 -15.88 10.32
C THR A 70 3.03 -15.41 9.04
N ASP A 71 2.57 -14.31 8.44
CA ASP A 71 3.19 -13.74 7.26
C ASP A 71 4.61 -13.23 7.54
N TYR A 72 4.85 -12.59 8.69
CA TYR A 72 6.19 -12.21 9.15
C TYR A 72 7.11 -13.43 9.26
N GLN A 73 6.61 -14.56 9.78
CA GLN A 73 7.37 -15.81 9.86
C GLN A 73 7.65 -16.42 8.49
N LEU A 74 6.68 -16.36 7.57
CA LEU A 74 6.84 -16.84 6.19
C LEU A 74 7.87 -16.02 5.41
N LEU A 75 7.90 -14.69 5.61
CA LEU A 75 8.96 -13.84 5.06
C LEU A 75 10.31 -14.24 5.65
N GLY A 76 10.39 -14.42 6.97
CA GLY A 76 11.62 -14.82 7.65
C GLY A 76 12.83 -13.95 7.25
N SER A 77 13.91 -14.61 6.84
CA SER A 77 15.15 -13.96 6.36
C SER A 77 15.24 -13.89 4.83
N ARG A 78 14.13 -14.06 4.10
CA ARG A 78 14.13 -14.05 2.64
C ARG A 78 14.62 -12.69 2.14
N PRO A 79 15.57 -12.62 1.19
CA PRO A 79 16.19 -11.38 0.75
C PRO A 79 15.31 -10.61 -0.25
N ILE A 80 14.02 -10.47 0.05
CA ILE A 80 13.04 -9.82 -0.81
C ILE A 80 13.00 -8.31 -0.47
N PRO A 81 13.33 -7.42 -1.43
CA PRO A 81 13.26 -5.97 -1.22
C PRO A 81 11.84 -5.49 -0.97
N LYS A 82 11.69 -4.48 -0.12
CA LYS A 82 10.40 -3.93 0.28
C LYS A 82 10.58 -2.53 0.88
N PRO A 83 9.54 -1.67 0.88
CA PRO A 83 9.56 -0.42 1.61
C PRO A 83 9.82 -0.64 3.10
N ASP A 84 10.43 0.36 3.75
CA ASP A 84 10.62 0.38 5.21
C ASP A 84 9.31 0.60 5.96
N ARG A 85 8.36 1.28 5.31
CA ARG A 85 7.07 1.67 5.89
C ARG A 85 5.94 1.55 4.87
N PHE A 86 4.75 1.29 5.39
CA PHE A 86 3.51 1.29 4.64
C PHE A 86 2.44 2.05 5.42
N ILE A 87 1.77 2.97 4.73
CA ILE A 87 0.71 3.81 5.27
C ILE A 87 -0.56 3.49 4.51
N GLY A 88 -1.45 2.75 5.16
CA GLY A 88 -2.77 2.40 4.62
C GLY A 88 -3.90 3.28 5.12
N SER A 89 -3.61 4.28 5.96
CA SER A 89 -4.61 5.06 6.69
C SER A 89 -5.32 6.13 5.85
N PHE A 90 -4.83 6.46 4.66
CA PHE A 90 -5.50 7.36 3.70
C PHE A 90 -6.54 6.60 2.85
N PHE A 91 -7.54 6.02 3.52
CA PHE A 91 -8.58 5.22 2.89
C PHE A 91 -9.89 5.28 3.70
N GLY A 92 -11.04 5.30 3.00
CA GLY A 92 -12.35 5.51 3.60
C GLY A 92 -12.74 6.99 3.58
N GLU A 93 -14.03 7.28 3.37
CA GLU A 93 -14.53 8.66 3.23
C GLU A 93 -14.10 9.58 4.38
N ASP A 94 -14.13 9.09 5.62
CA ASP A 94 -13.75 9.85 6.81
C ASP A 94 -12.25 10.21 6.87
N ALA A 95 -11.40 9.46 6.16
CA ALA A 95 -9.96 9.68 6.12
C ALA A 95 -9.53 10.60 4.97
N LEU A 96 -10.42 10.93 4.03
CA LEU A 96 -10.11 11.75 2.85
C LEU A 96 -10.21 13.24 3.14
N GLY A 97 -9.25 13.74 3.91
CA GLY A 97 -9.10 15.16 4.24
C GLY A 97 -7.71 15.69 3.92
N LEU A 98 -7.64 16.96 3.49
CA LEU A 98 -6.37 17.63 3.22
C LEU A 98 -5.46 17.65 4.46
N GLU A 99 -6.00 18.04 5.61
CA GLU A 99 -5.24 18.07 6.87
C GLU A 99 -4.70 16.70 7.27
N HIS A 100 -5.47 15.63 7.02
CA HIS A 100 -5.02 14.28 7.30
C HIS A 100 -3.86 13.88 6.38
N LEU A 101 -3.95 14.15 5.07
CA LEU A 101 -2.87 13.88 4.12
C LEU A 101 -1.61 14.70 4.45
N LEU A 102 -1.75 15.97 4.83
CA LEU A 102 -0.61 16.79 5.28
C LEU A 102 0.01 16.20 6.56
N GLY A 103 -0.82 15.76 7.52
CA GLY A 103 -0.36 15.08 8.73
C GLY A 103 0.39 13.77 8.45
N ILE A 104 -0.03 13.00 7.44
CA ILE A 104 0.72 11.83 6.96
C ILE A 104 2.10 12.25 6.42
N LEU A 105 2.17 13.30 5.60
CA LEU A 105 3.46 13.77 5.09
C LEU A 105 4.40 14.24 6.22
N GLU A 106 3.86 14.76 7.32
CA GLU A 106 4.64 15.13 8.50
C GLU A 106 5.23 13.94 9.25
N SER A 107 4.58 12.77 9.18
CA SER A 107 5.02 11.56 9.89
C SER A 107 6.06 10.74 9.11
N ILE A 108 6.24 11.02 7.81
CA ILE A 108 7.25 10.35 6.98
C ILE A 108 8.64 10.70 7.51
N GLY A 109 9.38 9.65 7.91
CA GLY A 109 10.78 9.70 8.33
C GLY A 109 11.74 9.19 7.27
N GLU A 110 12.97 8.88 7.68
CA GLU A 110 13.98 8.30 6.78
C GLU A 110 13.55 6.92 6.24
N GLY A 111 14.07 6.59 5.05
CA GLY A 111 13.79 5.34 4.33
C GLY A 111 12.73 5.48 3.24
N VAL A 112 12.29 4.35 2.71
CA VAL A 112 11.26 4.24 1.67
C VAL A 112 9.91 4.01 2.34
N THR A 113 8.98 4.94 2.17
CA THR A 113 7.60 4.82 2.65
C THR A 113 6.66 4.67 1.48
N GLU A 114 5.77 3.69 1.54
CA GLU A 114 4.66 3.53 0.62
C GLU A 114 3.37 4.08 1.22
N LEU A 115 2.72 5.03 0.53
CA LEU A 115 1.36 5.50 0.85
C LEU A 115 0.36 4.83 -0.10
N LEU A 116 -0.54 4.00 0.43
CA LEU A 116 -1.60 3.38 -0.35
C LEU A 116 -2.63 4.43 -0.76
N THR A 117 -2.99 4.44 -2.04
CA THR A 117 -4.02 5.33 -2.60
C THR A 117 -4.80 4.61 -3.70
N HIS A 118 -5.95 5.17 -4.06
CA HIS A 118 -6.88 4.69 -5.08
C HIS A 118 -7.41 5.84 -5.96
N PRO A 119 -6.56 6.78 -6.46
CA PRO A 119 -7.04 7.86 -7.30
C PRO A 119 -7.65 7.34 -8.60
N GLY A 120 -8.72 7.96 -9.06
CA GLY A 120 -9.34 7.60 -10.33
C GLY A 120 -10.57 8.44 -10.65
N PHE A 121 -10.88 8.53 -11.94
CA PHE A 121 -12.13 9.13 -12.42
C PHE A 121 -13.29 8.15 -12.23
N VAL A 122 -14.46 8.66 -11.89
CA VAL A 122 -15.65 7.83 -11.67
C VAL A 122 -16.44 7.73 -12.97
N ASP A 123 -16.62 6.50 -13.45
CA ASP A 123 -17.52 6.18 -14.56
C ASP A 123 -18.59 5.16 -14.15
N GLU A 124 -19.52 4.87 -15.07
CA GLU A 124 -20.64 3.96 -14.81
C GLU A 124 -20.17 2.52 -14.51
N GLU A 125 -19.10 2.07 -15.15
CA GLU A 125 -18.53 0.73 -14.94
C GLU A 125 -17.93 0.60 -13.53
N LEU A 126 -17.18 1.60 -13.09
CA LEU A 126 -16.60 1.64 -11.75
C LEU A 126 -17.69 1.73 -10.67
N LEU A 127 -18.73 2.54 -10.89
CA LEU A 127 -19.88 2.62 -9.98
C LEU A 127 -20.62 1.29 -9.85
N ALA A 128 -20.68 0.51 -10.93
CA ALA A 128 -21.34 -0.79 -10.94
C ALA A 128 -20.49 -1.91 -10.29
N SER A 129 -19.16 -1.78 -10.30
CA SER A 129 -18.23 -2.84 -9.91
C SER A 129 -17.53 -2.63 -8.57
N SER A 130 -17.49 -1.41 -8.03
CA SER A 130 -16.73 -1.07 -6.83
C SER A 130 -17.55 -0.31 -5.79
N GLY A 131 -17.58 -0.85 -4.56
CA GLY A 131 -18.13 -0.13 -3.40
C GLY A 131 -17.32 1.09 -2.98
N TYR A 132 -16.08 1.22 -3.50
CA TYR A 132 -15.16 2.33 -3.25
C TYR A 132 -14.93 3.12 -4.54
N ALA A 133 -16.00 3.40 -5.30
CA ALA A 133 -15.95 4.17 -6.54
C ALA A 133 -15.84 5.67 -6.28
N ARG A 134 -16.83 6.26 -5.59
CA ARG A 134 -16.93 7.72 -5.36
C ARG A 134 -15.72 8.34 -4.66
N PRO A 135 -15.12 7.72 -3.63
CA PRO A 135 -13.99 8.34 -2.92
C PRO A 135 -12.74 8.57 -3.78
N ARG A 136 -12.59 7.85 -4.90
CA ARG A 136 -11.40 7.89 -5.76
C ARG A 136 -11.14 9.24 -6.41
N GLU A 137 -12.21 9.96 -6.78
CA GLU A 137 -12.08 11.32 -7.31
C GLU A 137 -11.58 12.29 -6.24
N LYS A 138 -12.02 12.11 -5.00
CA LYS A 138 -11.56 12.93 -3.88
C LYS A 138 -10.09 12.66 -3.55
N GLU A 139 -9.67 11.39 -3.59
CA GLU A 139 -8.25 11.04 -3.47
C GLU A 139 -7.41 11.72 -4.56
N LEU A 140 -7.86 11.67 -5.82
CA LEU A 140 -7.16 12.32 -6.93
C LEU A 140 -7.04 13.84 -6.73
N GLU A 141 -8.12 14.50 -6.31
CA GLU A 141 -8.14 15.93 -5.98
C GLU A 141 -7.11 16.28 -4.89
N LEU A 142 -7.11 15.53 -3.78
CA LEU A 142 -6.23 15.76 -2.63
C LEU A 142 -4.76 15.49 -2.98
N LEU A 143 -4.45 14.40 -3.67
CA LEU A 143 -3.08 14.07 -4.09
C LEU A 143 -2.51 15.11 -5.08
N CYS A 144 -3.38 15.79 -5.82
CA CYS A 144 -2.99 16.85 -6.75
C CYS A 144 -3.01 18.26 -6.12
N HIS A 145 -3.42 18.39 -4.86
CA HIS A 145 -3.63 19.67 -4.20
C HIS A 145 -2.33 20.48 -4.08
N PRO A 146 -2.33 21.80 -4.35
CA PRO A 146 -1.12 22.63 -4.30
C PRO A 146 -0.37 22.54 -2.96
N GLN A 147 -1.08 22.60 -1.83
CA GLN A 147 -0.46 22.49 -0.50
C GLN A 147 0.23 21.13 -0.26
N VAL A 148 -0.28 20.05 -0.85
CA VAL A 148 0.36 18.71 -0.76
C VAL A 148 1.68 18.72 -1.53
N LYS A 149 1.69 19.30 -2.74
CA LYS A 149 2.92 19.44 -3.54
C LYS A 149 3.97 20.30 -2.87
N GLU A 150 3.54 21.43 -2.29
CA GLU A 150 4.42 22.29 -1.50
C GLU A 150 4.99 21.55 -0.31
N ARG A 151 4.14 20.80 0.41
CA ARG A 151 4.57 20.06 1.59
C ARG A 151 5.56 18.94 1.29
N VAL A 152 5.35 18.17 0.21
CA VAL A 152 6.32 17.17 -0.28
C VAL A 152 7.69 17.82 -0.49
N LYS A 153 7.71 19.00 -1.13
CA LYS A 153 8.95 19.75 -1.37
C LYS A 153 9.60 20.29 -0.09
N GLU A 154 8.82 20.92 0.79
CA GLU A 154 9.31 21.48 2.07
C GLU A 154 9.94 20.43 2.98
N ARG A 155 9.36 19.23 2.99
CA ARG A 155 9.83 18.09 3.76
C ARG A 155 11.00 17.34 3.10
N GLY A 156 11.39 17.71 1.89
CA GLY A 156 12.43 17.01 1.13
C GLY A 156 12.04 15.57 0.79
N ILE A 157 10.73 15.28 0.66
CA ILE A 157 10.24 13.96 0.27
C ILE A 157 10.47 13.79 -1.23
N GLU A 158 11.20 12.75 -1.61
CA GLU A 158 11.38 12.36 -3.01
C GLU A 158 10.31 11.35 -3.43
N LEU A 159 9.54 11.68 -4.46
CA LEU A 159 8.59 10.75 -5.05
C LEU A 159 9.34 9.77 -5.95
N VAL A 160 9.32 8.50 -5.58
CA VAL A 160 10.09 7.43 -6.23
C VAL A 160 9.19 6.31 -6.72
N THR A 161 9.76 5.39 -7.51
CA THR A 161 9.13 4.12 -7.90
C THR A 161 9.79 2.97 -7.15
N PHE A 162 9.19 1.77 -7.17
CA PHE A 162 9.78 0.58 -6.54
C PHE A 162 11.15 0.18 -7.10
N ASN A 163 11.54 0.71 -8.26
CA ASN A 163 12.88 0.53 -8.82
C ASN A 163 14.01 0.98 -7.86
N ILE A 164 13.75 1.87 -6.89
CA ILE A 164 14.75 2.25 -5.88
C ILE A 164 15.14 1.07 -4.97
N LEU A 165 14.24 0.10 -4.80
CA LEU A 165 14.44 -1.11 -4.00
C LEU A 165 15.05 -2.25 -4.82
N SER A 166 14.98 -2.16 -6.14
CA SER A 166 15.63 -3.13 -7.02
C SER A 166 17.13 -2.92 -6.95
N SER A 167 17.87 -3.93 -6.49
CA SER A 167 19.31 -3.99 -6.76
C SER A 167 19.45 -3.91 -8.28
N ARG A 168 20.23 -2.95 -8.81
CA ARG A 168 20.48 -2.89 -10.26
C ARG A 168 20.87 -4.30 -10.72
N ARG A 169 20.06 -4.90 -11.59
CA ARG A 169 20.42 -6.17 -12.24
C ARG A 169 21.78 -5.93 -12.89
N ALA A 170 22.83 -6.52 -12.31
CA ALA A 170 24.18 -6.45 -12.83
C ALA A 170 24.29 -7.25 -14.14
#